data_AF-A0A284RM74-F1
#
_entry.id   AF-A0A284RM74-F1
#
_cell.length_a   1.000
_cell.length_b   1.000
_cell.length_c   1.000
_cell.angle_alpha   90.00
_cell.angle_beta   90.00
_cell.angle_gamma   90.00
#
_symmetry.space_group_name_H-M   'P 1'
#
loop_
_entity.id
_entity.type
_entity.pdbx_description
1 polymer ?
#
loop_
_entity_poly.entity_id
_entity_poly.type
_entity_poly.pdbx_seq_one_letter_code
_entity_poly.pdbx_strand_id
1 'polypeptide(L)'
;MYFLSTRYSTYTAAVFTIFLTSYLLFSGILNPSQFIGSAHEQTCPSTIPKISEAVALEIATSRHHIAIASTFGFHHDVYMALAWTVGRVLERSVAGGSLQVYAPSPFGFGFQTVVDDLDLYHGKIHNPDDLIRDLRSTGTETVYDIVILGTCEIEYVISPPDLRDGLNDELLAAWDERDEHHKFKLICIVHDVTDTTWQPVITEWTRRNTIRFLPISEHVANGFRQLFDILADSDDEEIRSAGYEHLPIDVHIPILDLGDQPDRPFRTLSNVVIQGSFTKSRRDYDNIFDDLLASLADDPAVWGYLPLLSIPSASYEPDHSLRSPPFRLFLLGSGWLEIPVELKNIVTMHVDLNYTGEERFGIMISVGLTVMEDFYALVKEMDVCLPAFADNGYYQRQASSTFAMAVECNAYTYVNDDRAVITRPAAMREIDAVKALRQGSALDFLEQSDYNAPIRDSVHRMMRRGWVRNREEVRAFKQSLWERNERVVERLLRDL
;
A
#
# COMPACT_ATOMS: atom_id res chain seq x y z
N MET A 1 10.91 -21.04 62.11
CA MET A 1 11.58 -20.24 61.06
C MET A 1 12.44 -21.20 60.27
N TYR A 2 12.24 -21.55 59.00
CA TYR A 2 11.41 -21.05 57.90
C TYR A 2 10.93 -22.27 57.08
N PHE A 3 9.69 -22.22 56.60
CA PHE A 3 9.12 -23.13 55.59
C PHE A 3 8.89 -22.29 54.33
N LEU A 4 9.46 -22.70 53.19
CA LEU A 4 9.24 -22.26 51.80
C LEU A 4 10.24 -23.11 50.98
N SER A 5 10.01 -23.72 49.82
CA SER A 5 8.92 -23.74 48.85
C SER A 5 9.30 -24.86 47.84
N THR A 6 8.46 -25.88 47.64
CA THR A 6 8.64 -26.92 46.61
C THR A 6 7.44 -26.99 45.65
N ARG A 7 6.89 -25.82 45.28
CA ARG A 7 5.75 -25.71 44.35
C ARG A 7 6.05 -24.96 43.04
N TYR A 8 7.31 -24.95 42.59
CA TYR A 8 7.70 -24.31 41.32
C TYR A 8 8.06 -25.29 40.19
N SER A 9 7.86 -26.61 40.36
CA SER A 9 8.32 -27.60 39.37
C SER A 9 7.25 -28.00 38.34
N THR A 10 5.96 -28.00 38.71
CA THR A 10 4.90 -28.52 37.83
C THR A 10 4.40 -27.50 36.81
N TYR A 11 4.35 -26.20 37.14
CA TYR A 11 3.92 -25.16 36.21
C TYR A 11 4.94 -24.91 35.10
N THR A 12 6.24 -24.96 35.41
CA THR A 12 7.32 -24.76 34.45
C THR A 12 7.36 -25.90 33.44
N ALA A 13 7.15 -27.15 33.88
CA ALA A 13 7.05 -28.30 32.99
C ALA A 13 5.82 -28.23 32.07
N ALA A 14 4.67 -27.78 32.57
CA ALA A 14 3.46 -27.63 31.76
C ALA A 14 3.59 -26.53 30.70
N VAL A 15 4.17 -25.38 31.05
CA VAL A 15 4.42 -24.27 30.11
C VAL A 15 5.45 -24.67 29.06
N PHE A 16 6.52 -25.38 29.44
CA PHE A 16 7.53 -25.86 28.49
C PHE A 16 6.96 -26.92 27.54
N THR A 17 6.04 -27.77 28.04
CA THR A 17 5.37 -28.78 27.20
C THR A 17 4.44 -28.10 26.19
N ILE A 18 3.63 -27.11 26.61
CA ILE A 18 2.74 -26.35 25.71
C ILE A 18 3.53 -25.59 24.65
N PHE A 19 4.66 -24.98 25.02
CA PHE A 19 5.52 -24.30 24.06
C PHE A 19 6.18 -25.27 23.09
N LEU A 20 6.61 -26.45 23.55
CA LEU A 20 7.25 -27.44 22.70
C LEU A 20 6.25 -28.12 21.75
N THR A 21 5.01 -28.43 22.18
CA THR A 21 3.98 -28.94 21.26
C THR A 21 3.50 -27.87 20.28
N SER A 22 3.38 -26.61 20.71
CA SER A 22 3.05 -25.50 19.80
C SER A 22 4.19 -25.31 18.77
N TYR A 23 5.45 -25.32 19.21
CA TYR A 23 6.60 -25.21 18.33
C TYR A 23 6.68 -26.38 17.34
N LEU A 24 6.41 -27.62 17.77
CA LEU A 24 6.40 -28.78 16.88
C LEU A 24 5.20 -28.82 15.92
N LEU A 25 4.03 -28.33 16.34
CA LEU A 25 2.86 -28.17 15.47
C LEU A 25 3.07 -27.08 14.41
N PHE A 26 3.73 -25.97 14.77
CA PHE A 26 4.00 -24.87 13.83
C PHE A 26 5.24 -25.11 12.95
N SER A 27 6.27 -25.82 13.44
CA SER A 27 7.48 -26.13 12.64
C SER A 27 7.30 -27.31 11.69
N GLY A 28 6.28 -28.15 11.90
CA GLY A 28 5.99 -29.31 11.04
C GLY A 28 5.05 -29.03 9.86
N ILE A 29 4.25 -27.95 9.90
CA ILE A 29 3.18 -27.70 8.91
C ILE A 29 3.61 -26.73 7.80
N LEU A 30 4.68 -25.96 7.98
CA LEU A 30 5.15 -25.02 6.96
C LEU A 30 6.61 -25.34 6.60
N ASN A 31 6.80 -26.20 5.61
CA ASN A 31 8.06 -26.28 4.89
C ASN A 31 8.04 -25.20 3.78
N PRO A 32 8.71 -24.05 3.95
CA PRO A 32 8.62 -22.95 2.97
C PRO A 32 9.28 -23.32 1.63
N SER A 33 10.11 -24.38 1.62
CA SER A 33 10.88 -24.79 0.45
C SER A 33 10.08 -25.55 -0.62
N GLN A 34 8.82 -25.92 -0.35
CA GLN A 34 7.92 -26.53 -1.34
C GLN A 34 6.92 -25.54 -1.99
N PHE A 35 6.90 -24.28 -1.54
CA PHE A 35 5.94 -23.26 -2.01
C PHE A 35 6.51 -22.28 -3.04
N ILE A 36 7.79 -22.39 -3.40
CA ILE A 36 8.34 -21.68 -4.57
C ILE A 36 8.07 -22.54 -5.80
N GLY A 37 6.79 -22.70 -6.14
CA GLY A 37 6.43 -22.99 -7.52
C GLY A 37 6.95 -21.82 -8.35
N SER A 38 7.67 -22.12 -9.43
CA SER A 38 8.06 -21.09 -10.40
C SER A 38 6.83 -20.24 -10.69
N ALA A 39 6.89 -18.95 -10.40
CA ALA A 39 5.99 -17.98 -10.97
C ALA A 39 6.21 -18.04 -12.48
N HIS A 40 5.54 -19.01 -13.11
CA HIS A 40 5.38 -19.04 -14.54
C HIS A 40 4.70 -17.72 -14.84
N GLU A 41 5.34 -16.89 -15.67
CA GLU A 41 4.68 -15.74 -16.29
C GLU A 41 3.38 -16.27 -16.89
N GLN A 42 2.29 -16.12 -16.14
CA GLN A 42 0.95 -16.30 -16.66
C GLN A 42 0.76 -15.05 -17.51
N THR A 43 1.25 -15.15 -18.74
CA THR A 43 0.95 -14.21 -19.80
C THR A 43 -0.56 -14.23 -19.94
N CYS A 44 -1.24 -13.27 -19.29
CA CYS A 44 -2.64 -13.02 -19.54
C CYS A 44 -2.79 -12.87 -21.07
N PRO A 45 -3.63 -13.69 -21.73
CA PRO A 45 -3.81 -13.59 -23.16
C PRO A 45 -4.25 -12.15 -23.49
N SER A 46 -3.38 -11.44 -24.21
CA SER A 46 -3.53 -10.03 -24.58
C SER A 46 -4.57 -9.81 -25.69
N THR A 47 -5.30 -10.85 -26.10
CA THR A 47 -6.48 -10.73 -26.96
C THR A 47 -7.67 -10.28 -26.14
N ILE A 48 -7.75 -8.96 -26.02
CA ILE A 48 -8.84 -8.19 -25.44
C ILE A 48 -10.13 -8.46 -26.23
N PRO A 49 -11.21 -8.93 -25.58
CA PRO A 49 -12.53 -8.84 -26.18
C PRO A 49 -12.90 -7.36 -26.26
N LYS A 50 -13.10 -6.83 -27.48
CA LYS A 50 -13.76 -5.54 -27.65
C LYS A 50 -15.11 -5.60 -26.94
N ILE A 51 -15.44 -4.59 -26.14
CA ILE A 51 -16.75 -4.44 -25.52
C ILE A 51 -17.78 -4.56 -26.64
N SER A 52 -18.69 -5.53 -26.53
CA SER A 52 -19.73 -5.68 -27.54
C SER A 52 -20.69 -4.48 -27.43
N GLU A 53 -21.20 -4.05 -28.56
CA GLU A 53 -22.16 -2.93 -28.67
C GLU A 53 -23.39 -3.14 -27.78
N ALA A 54 -23.79 -4.40 -27.55
CA ALA A 54 -24.85 -4.78 -26.63
C ALA A 54 -24.54 -4.48 -25.16
N VAL A 55 -23.30 -4.70 -24.71
CA VAL A 55 -22.89 -4.43 -23.31
C VAL A 55 -22.74 -2.93 -23.07
N ALA A 56 -22.27 -2.18 -24.06
CA ALA A 56 -22.25 -0.72 -23.98
C ALA A 56 -23.68 -0.15 -23.87
N LEU A 57 -24.64 -0.75 -24.58
CA LEU A 57 -26.04 -0.34 -24.52
C LEU A 57 -26.69 -0.65 -23.15
N GLU A 58 -26.39 -1.80 -22.55
CA GLU A 58 -26.89 -2.17 -21.22
C GLU A 58 -26.41 -1.19 -20.14
N ILE A 59 -25.10 -0.92 -20.08
CA ILE A 59 -24.50 0.08 -19.17
C ILE A 59 -25.07 1.49 -19.43
N ALA A 60 -25.32 1.86 -20.68
CA ALA A 60 -25.88 3.16 -21.00
C ALA A 60 -27.37 3.31 -20.60
N THR A 61 -28.04 2.21 -20.24
CA THR A 61 -29.48 2.20 -19.89
C THR A 61 -29.78 1.99 -18.42
N SER A 62 -28.83 1.50 -17.61
CA SER A 62 -28.98 1.43 -16.15
C SER A 62 -28.67 2.77 -15.48
N ARG A 63 -29.28 3.00 -14.32
CA ARG A 63 -28.90 4.11 -13.43
C ARG A 63 -27.61 3.68 -12.72
N HIS A 64 -26.66 4.60 -12.59
CA HIS A 64 -25.44 4.36 -11.82
C HIS A 64 -25.18 5.55 -10.91
N HIS A 65 -25.78 5.49 -9.73
CA HIS A 65 -25.48 6.41 -8.64
C HIS A 65 -24.55 5.71 -7.65
N ILE A 66 -23.35 6.27 -7.47
CA ILE A 66 -22.28 5.66 -6.68
C ILE A 66 -21.96 6.56 -5.50
N ALA A 67 -21.87 5.96 -4.32
CA ALA A 67 -21.32 6.61 -3.14
C ALA A 67 -19.95 6.00 -2.81
N ILE A 68 -18.92 6.82 -2.63
CA ILE A 68 -17.65 6.43 -2.00
C ILE A 68 -17.64 7.05 -0.62
N ALA A 69 -17.45 6.25 0.42
CA ALA A 69 -17.47 6.70 1.81
C ALA A 69 -16.22 6.25 2.58
N SER A 70 -15.64 7.16 3.35
CA SER A 70 -14.61 6.82 4.32
C SER A 70 -14.57 7.81 5.47
N THR A 71 -14.59 7.32 6.71
CA THR A 71 -14.30 8.09 7.92
C THR A 71 -12.81 8.06 8.28
N PHE A 72 -12.04 7.16 7.66
CA PHE A 72 -10.63 7.01 7.92
C PHE A 72 -9.86 8.27 7.52
N GLY A 73 -9.23 8.93 8.50
CA GLY A 73 -8.42 10.14 8.31
C GLY A 73 -7.07 9.90 7.60
N PHE A 74 -6.92 8.74 6.98
CA PHE A 74 -5.76 8.33 6.19
C PHE A 74 -6.26 7.66 4.89
N HIS A 75 -5.36 7.25 4.00
CA HIS A 75 -5.69 6.61 2.72
C HIS A 75 -6.49 7.49 1.74
N HIS A 76 -6.40 8.81 1.85
CA HIS A 76 -7.00 9.73 0.88
C HIS A 76 -6.50 9.45 -0.56
N ASP A 77 -5.22 9.11 -0.71
CA ASP A 77 -4.57 8.69 -1.95
C ASP A 77 -5.10 7.36 -2.53
N VAL A 78 -5.78 6.55 -1.72
CA VAL A 78 -6.38 5.28 -2.14
C VAL A 78 -7.76 5.51 -2.74
N TYR A 79 -8.71 6.01 -1.94
CA TYR A 79 -10.10 6.11 -2.38
C TYR A 79 -10.35 7.30 -3.31
N MET A 80 -9.53 8.37 -3.27
CA MET A 80 -9.64 9.45 -4.25
C MET A 80 -9.07 9.07 -5.62
N ALA A 81 -8.06 8.20 -5.67
CA ALA A 81 -7.61 7.62 -6.95
C ALA A 81 -8.71 6.75 -7.59
N LEU A 82 -9.48 6.03 -6.76
CA LEU A 82 -10.67 5.31 -7.23
C LEU A 82 -11.78 6.29 -7.65
N ALA A 83 -12.06 7.33 -6.87
CA ALA A 83 -13.07 8.35 -7.20
C ALA A 83 -12.80 8.97 -8.58
N TRP A 84 -11.54 9.31 -8.86
CA TRP A 84 -11.10 9.81 -10.16
C TRP A 84 -11.35 8.80 -11.28
N THR A 85 -10.99 7.53 -11.07
CA THR A 85 -11.22 6.47 -12.07
C THR A 85 -12.71 6.25 -12.32
N VAL A 86 -13.52 6.24 -11.27
CA VAL A 86 -14.98 6.08 -11.34
C VAL A 86 -15.62 7.25 -12.07
N GLY A 87 -15.26 8.49 -11.71
CA GLY A 87 -15.77 9.70 -12.36
C GLY A 87 -15.54 9.70 -13.88
N ARG A 88 -14.31 9.39 -14.30
CA ARG A 88 -13.94 9.28 -15.73
C ARG A 88 -14.75 8.22 -16.48
N VAL A 89 -14.95 7.05 -15.87
CA VAL A 89 -15.72 5.95 -16.50
C VAL A 89 -17.21 6.30 -16.55
N LEU A 90 -17.77 6.92 -15.52
CA LEU A 90 -19.17 7.35 -15.53
C LEU A 90 -19.41 8.40 -16.62
N GLU A 91 -18.57 9.44 -16.70
CA GLU A 91 -18.71 10.52 -17.68
C GLU A 91 -18.71 10.00 -19.12
N ARG A 92 -17.87 9.00 -19.44
CA ARG A 92 -17.75 8.46 -20.79
C ARG A 92 -18.76 7.36 -21.12
N SER A 93 -19.26 6.63 -20.13
CA SER A 93 -20.00 5.36 -20.35
C SER A 93 -21.44 5.37 -19.88
N VAL A 94 -21.85 6.28 -18.98
CA VAL A 94 -23.19 6.26 -18.38
C VAL A 94 -23.85 7.63 -18.46
N ALA A 95 -24.87 7.76 -19.30
CA ALA A 95 -25.67 8.97 -19.36
C ALA A 95 -26.47 9.15 -18.05
N GLY A 96 -26.16 10.22 -17.31
CA GLY A 96 -26.84 10.51 -16.04
C GLY A 96 -26.31 9.74 -14.82
N GLY A 97 -25.18 9.02 -14.97
CA GLY A 97 -24.47 8.46 -13.83
C GLY A 97 -23.92 9.56 -12.92
N SER A 98 -23.84 9.30 -11.62
CA SER A 98 -23.33 10.26 -10.64
C SER A 98 -22.45 9.61 -9.60
N LEU A 99 -21.39 10.31 -9.18
CA LEU A 99 -20.53 9.93 -8.08
C LEU A 99 -20.66 10.96 -6.95
N GLN A 100 -20.87 10.47 -5.72
CA GLN A 100 -20.81 11.27 -4.50
C GLN A 100 -19.74 10.72 -3.55
N VAL A 101 -18.99 11.61 -2.91
CA VAL A 101 -17.94 11.26 -1.94
C VAL A 101 -18.35 11.75 -0.55
N TYR A 102 -18.30 10.84 0.42
CA TYR A 102 -18.62 11.04 1.83
C TYR A 102 -17.35 10.88 2.65
N ALA A 103 -16.75 11.98 3.09
CA ALA A 103 -15.47 11.96 3.81
C ALA A 103 -15.29 13.20 4.69
N PRO A 104 -14.47 13.11 5.77
CA PRO A 104 -14.02 14.29 6.50
C PRO A 104 -13.39 15.30 5.55
N SER A 105 -13.93 16.53 5.53
CA SER A 105 -13.45 17.63 4.69
C SER A 105 -13.19 18.88 5.56
N PRO A 106 -12.06 19.60 5.35
CA PRO A 106 -11.01 19.30 4.37
C PRO A 106 -10.25 18.00 4.70
N PHE A 107 -9.69 17.36 3.67
CA PHE A 107 -8.91 16.12 3.86
C PHE A 107 -7.68 16.37 4.74
N GLY A 108 -7.29 15.34 5.50
CA GLY A 108 -6.16 15.39 6.41
C GLY A 108 -4.84 15.71 5.71
N PHE A 109 -3.89 16.27 6.48
CA PHE A 109 -2.55 16.62 5.99
C PHE A 109 -2.54 17.54 4.76
N GLY A 110 -3.62 18.28 4.48
CA GLY A 110 -3.71 19.15 3.30
C GLY A 110 -3.98 18.41 1.98
N PHE A 111 -4.36 17.13 2.00
CA PHE A 111 -4.60 16.34 0.78
C PHE A 111 -5.71 16.92 -0.13
N GLN A 112 -6.52 17.88 0.35
CA GLN A 112 -7.46 18.59 -0.50
C GLN A 112 -6.78 19.28 -1.68
N THR A 113 -5.56 19.81 -1.52
CA THR A 113 -4.84 20.41 -2.64
C THR A 113 -4.43 19.39 -3.68
N VAL A 114 -4.02 18.16 -3.30
CA VAL A 114 -3.82 17.05 -4.24
C VAL A 114 -5.09 16.78 -5.05
N VAL A 115 -6.24 16.72 -4.37
CA VAL A 115 -7.54 16.48 -5.01
C VAL A 115 -7.85 17.57 -6.03
N ASP A 116 -7.60 18.82 -5.69
CA ASP A 116 -7.89 19.97 -6.54
C ASP A 116 -6.88 20.08 -7.70
N ASP A 117 -5.58 19.90 -7.45
CA ASP A 117 -4.50 20.04 -8.44
C ASP A 117 -4.47 18.91 -9.47
N LEU A 118 -4.76 17.68 -9.04
CA LEU A 118 -4.83 16.51 -9.91
C LEU A 118 -6.24 16.26 -10.45
N ASP A 119 -7.19 17.11 -10.08
CA ASP A 119 -8.56 17.04 -10.53
C ASP A 119 -9.22 15.69 -10.22
N LEU A 120 -8.98 15.16 -9.01
CA LEU A 120 -9.42 13.82 -8.63
C LEU A 120 -10.94 13.72 -8.44
N TYR A 121 -11.60 14.83 -8.08
CA TYR A 121 -13.04 14.89 -7.88
C TYR A 121 -13.57 16.33 -7.88
N HIS A 122 -14.66 16.58 -8.60
CA HIS A 122 -15.27 17.92 -8.73
C HIS A 122 -16.57 18.11 -7.93
N GLY A 123 -17.11 17.05 -7.36
CA GLY A 123 -18.39 17.12 -6.64
C GLY A 123 -18.22 17.75 -5.26
N LYS A 124 -19.36 17.95 -4.58
CA LYS A 124 -19.34 18.29 -3.16
C LYS A 124 -18.82 17.08 -2.36
N ILE A 125 -17.97 17.31 -1.38
CA ILE A 125 -17.66 16.31 -0.34
C ILE A 125 -18.74 16.40 0.74
N HIS A 126 -19.42 15.29 0.98
CA HIS A 126 -20.48 15.16 1.96
C HIS A 126 -19.91 14.71 3.30
N ASN A 127 -20.58 15.05 4.41
CA ASN A 127 -20.19 14.55 5.73
C ASN A 127 -20.45 13.03 5.76
N PRO A 128 -19.49 12.18 6.19
CA PRO A 128 -19.71 10.74 6.28
C PRO A 128 -20.93 10.35 7.11
N ASP A 129 -21.28 11.11 8.15
CA ASP A 129 -22.47 10.86 8.99
C ASP A 129 -23.80 10.97 8.22
N ASP A 130 -23.80 11.64 7.06
CA ASP A 130 -24.98 11.81 6.23
C ASP A 130 -25.28 10.57 5.36
N LEU A 131 -24.32 9.65 5.20
CA LEU A 131 -24.43 8.52 4.26
C LEU A 131 -25.69 7.70 4.50
N ILE A 132 -25.92 7.24 5.73
CA ILE A 132 -27.04 6.34 6.06
C ILE A 132 -28.39 7.03 5.85
N ARG A 133 -28.48 8.32 6.21
CA ARG A 133 -29.67 9.13 5.95
C ARG A 133 -29.96 9.22 4.45
N ASP A 134 -28.94 9.48 3.65
CA ASP A 134 -29.08 9.64 2.21
C ASP A 134 -29.40 8.29 1.53
N LEU A 135 -28.82 7.17 2.00
CA LEU A 135 -29.14 5.82 1.54
C LEU A 135 -30.60 5.42 1.82
N ARG A 136 -31.20 5.91 2.91
CA ARG A 136 -32.62 5.70 3.25
C ARG A 136 -33.56 6.67 2.57
N SER A 137 -33.04 7.72 1.92
CA SER A 137 -33.88 8.74 1.30
C SER A 137 -34.57 8.16 0.05
N THR A 138 -35.88 7.93 0.14
CA THR A 138 -36.70 7.40 -0.97
C THR A 138 -37.23 8.49 -1.90
N GLY A 139 -37.06 9.76 -1.53
CA GLY A 139 -37.58 10.93 -2.23
C GLY A 139 -36.55 11.74 -3.02
N THR A 140 -35.29 11.31 -3.06
CA THR A 140 -34.23 11.97 -3.86
C THR A 140 -34.13 11.31 -5.23
N GLU A 141 -33.73 12.07 -6.25
CA GLU A 141 -33.49 11.56 -7.61
C GLU A 141 -32.29 10.59 -7.70
N THR A 142 -31.61 10.30 -6.59
CA THR A 142 -30.36 9.54 -6.53
C THR A 142 -30.47 8.36 -5.58
N VAL A 143 -31.08 7.27 -6.04
CA VAL A 143 -31.01 5.97 -5.37
C VAL A 143 -29.66 5.35 -5.71
N TYR A 144 -28.80 5.15 -4.71
CA TYR A 144 -27.46 4.57 -4.93
C TYR A 144 -27.52 3.09 -5.31
N ASP A 145 -26.82 2.71 -6.37
CA ASP A 145 -26.68 1.34 -6.85
C ASP A 145 -25.40 0.68 -6.30
N ILE A 146 -24.38 1.49 -6.02
CA ILE A 146 -23.09 1.05 -5.46
C ILE A 146 -22.70 1.93 -4.27
N VAL A 147 -22.30 1.29 -3.18
CA VAL A 147 -21.63 1.92 -2.03
C VAL A 147 -20.22 1.34 -1.91
N ILE A 148 -19.21 2.19 -1.94
CA ILE A 148 -17.80 1.80 -1.82
C ILE A 148 -17.27 2.33 -0.50
N LEU A 149 -16.68 1.46 0.32
CA LEU A 149 -16.02 1.85 1.56
C LEU A 149 -14.50 1.99 1.33
N GLY A 150 -13.93 3.11 1.78
CA GLY A 150 -12.54 3.50 1.51
C GLY A 150 -11.48 2.60 2.14
N THR A 151 -11.78 1.94 3.26
CA THR A 151 -10.92 0.93 3.92
C THR A 151 -11.80 0.07 4.84
N CYS A 152 -12.33 -1.05 4.33
CA CYS A 152 -13.30 -1.86 5.09
C CYS A 152 -12.74 -2.36 6.43
N GLU A 153 -11.44 -2.56 6.54
CA GLU A 153 -10.79 -2.98 7.77
C GLU A 153 -11.00 -2.01 8.94
N ILE A 154 -11.22 -0.74 8.62
CA ILE A 154 -11.44 0.33 9.58
C ILE A 154 -12.93 0.67 9.70
N GLU A 155 -13.60 0.87 8.56
CA GLU A 155 -14.98 1.40 8.53
C GLU A 155 -15.99 0.47 9.19
N TYR A 156 -15.72 -0.84 9.24
CA TYR A 156 -16.59 -1.80 9.92
C TYR A 156 -16.40 -1.88 11.44
N VAL A 157 -15.24 -1.45 11.94
CA VAL A 157 -14.81 -1.68 13.34
C VAL A 157 -14.82 -0.40 14.16
N ILE A 158 -14.45 0.73 13.55
CA ILE A 158 -14.39 2.03 14.23
C ILE A 158 -15.75 2.73 14.08
N SER A 159 -16.73 2.30 14.88
CA SER A 159 -17.76 3.24 15.30
C SER A 159 -17.19 4.16 16.37
N PRO A 160 -17.47 5.48 16.36
CA PRO A 160 -17.27 6.34 17.51
C PRO A 160 -17.85 5.66 18.77
N PRO A 161 -17.27 5.87 19.96
CA PRO A 161 -17.68 5.18 21.19
C PRO A 161 -19.17 5.34 21.58
N ASP A 162 -19.91 6.24 20.91
CA ASP A 162 -21.33 6.50 21.13
C ASP A 162 -22.26 5.80 20.11
N LEU A 163 -21.75 5.23 19.01
CA LEU A 163 -22.49 4.42 18.04
C LEU A 163 -22.27 2.94 18.37
N ARG A 164 -23.13 2.41 19.26
CA ARG A 164 -23.08 1.01 19.71
C ARG A 164 -23.51 0.01 18.63
N ASP A 165 -24.07 0.50 17.53
CA ASP A 165 -24.37 -0.27 16.33
C ASP A 165 -23.32 0.11 15.28
N GLY A 166 -22.61 -0.88 14.73
CA GLY A 166 -21.54 -0.64 13.75
C GLY A 166 -22.11 -0.02 12.46
N LEU A 167 -21.31 0.75 11.71
CA LEU A 167 -21.69 1.19 10.35
C LEU A 167 -22.19 0.02 9.49
N ASN A 168 -21.66 -1.19 9.71
CA ASN A 168 -22.14 -2.42 9.10
C ASN A 168 -23.66 -2.64 9.26
N ASP A 169 -24.16 -2.52 10.49
CA ASP A 169 -25.54 -2.88 10.83
C ASP A 169 -26.50 -1.83 10.27
N GLU A 170 -26.10 -0.56 10.28
CA GLU A 170 -26.84 0.51 9.63
C GLU A 170 -26.88 0.36 8.10
N LEU A 171 -25.77 -0.04 7.48
CA LEU A 171 -25.72 -0.34 6.05
C LEU A 171 -26.60 -1.55 5.69
N LEU A 172 -26.53 -2.63 6.48
CA LEU A 172 -27.38 -3.82 6.28
C LEU A 172 -28.86 -3.47 6.44
N ALA A 173 -29.22 -2.70 7.46
CA ALA A 173 -30.59 -2.24 7.67
C ALA A 173 -31.07 -1.35 6.50
N ALA A 174 -30.24 -0.40 6.05
CA ALA A 174 -30.55 0.43 4.89
C ALA A 174 -30.69 -0.40 3.61
N TRP A 175 -29.90 -1.48 3.46
CA TRP A 175 -30.04 -2.42 2.37
C TRP A 175 -31.36 -3.20 2.47
N ASP A 176 -31.66 -3.79 3.63
CA ASP A 176 -32.86 -4.62 3.87
C ASP A 176 -34.17 -3.80 3.71
N GLU A 177 -34.18 -2.52 4.09
CA GLU A 177 -35.32 -1.60 3.98
C GLU A 177 -35.73 -1.27 2.53
N ARG A 178 -34.81 -1.35 1.56
CA ARG A 178 -35.09 -1.07 0.15
C ARG A 178 -35.83 -2.22 -0.52
N ASP A 179 -36.63 -1.93 -1.54
CA ASP A 179 -37.19 -2.98 -2.38
C ASP A 179 -36.14 -3.60 -3.32
N GLU A 180 -36.47 -4.77 -3.87
CA GLU A 180 -35.57 -5.60 -4.68
C GLU A 180 -34.96 -4.86 -5.89
N HIS A 181 -35.65 -3.85 -6.44
CA HIS A 181 -35.17 -3.11 -7.61
C HIS A 181 -34.24 -1.95 -7.27
N HIS A 182 -34.06 -1.65 -5.98
CA HIS A 182 -33.30 -0.50 -5.50
C HIS A 182 -32.19 -0.90 -4.51
N LYS A 183 -31.93 -2.21 -4.37
CA LYS A 183 -30.81 -2.72 -3.57
C LYS A 183 -29.48 -2.20 -4.13
N PHE A 184 -28.51 -1.98 -3.26
CA PHE A 184 -27.16 -1.59 -3.66
C PHE A 184 -26.16 -2.74 -3.49
N LYS A 185 -25.05 -2.67 -4.24
CA LYS A 185 -23.85 -3.50 -4.01
C LYS A 185 -22.90 -2.75 -3.09
N LEU A 186 -22.28 -3.48 -2.16
CA LEU A 186 -21.24 -2.99 -1.29
C LEU A 186 -19.86 -3.38 -1.86
N ILE A 187 -18.96 -2.42 -1.99
CA ILE A 187 -17.59 -2.66 -2.46
C ILE A 187 -16.63 -2.28 -1.35
N CYS A 188 -15.77 -3.22 -1.00
CA CYS A 188 -14.80 -3.08 0.08
C CYS A 188 -13.39 -2.89 -0.46
N ILE A 189 -12.84 -1.69 -0.33
CA ILE A 189 -11.40 -1.50 -0.50
C ILE A 189 -10.69 -2.16 0.67
N VAL A 190 -9.72 -3.02 0.36
CA VAL A 190 -8.91 -3.73 1.34
C VAL A 190 -7.44 -3.76 0.95
N HIS A 191 -6.59 -3.95 1.95
CA HIS A 191 -5.15 -3.96 1.84
C HIS A 191 -4.48 -4.91 2.82
N ASP A 192 -5.15 -5.48 3.82
CA ASP A 192 -4.54 -6.43 4.77
C ASP A 192 -5.41 -7.68 4.99
N VAL A 193 -4.96 -8.84 4.50
CA VAL A 193 -5.64 -10.14 4.66
C VAL A 193 -5.63 -10.59 6.12
N THR A 194 -4.67 -10.12 6.92
CA THR A 194 -4.51 -10.53 8.32
C THR A 194 -5.35 -9.70 9.28
N ASP A 195 -5.88 -8.56 8.84
CA ASP A 195 -6.89 -7.85 9.61
C ASP A 195 -8.21 -8.61 9.49
N THR A 196 -8.50 -9.41 10.51
CA THR A 196 -9.67 -10.30 10.53
C THR A 196 -10.80 -9.76 11.38
N THR A 197 -10.63 -8.60 12.02
CA THR A 197 -11.57 -8.08 13.01
C THR A 197 -12.94 -7.75 12.41
N TRP A 198 -12.97 -7.34 11.15
CA TRP A 198 -14.18 -7.02 10.38
C TRP A 198 -14.75 -8.24 9.61
N GLN A 199 -14.01 -9.34 9.50
CA GLN A 199 -14.45 -10.48 8.68
C GLN A 199 -15.77 -11.14 9.16
N PRO A 200 -16.04 -11.27 10.47
CA PRO A 200 -17.33 -11.81 10.92
C PRO A 200 -18.53 -11.02 10.39
N VAL A 201 -18.38 -9.70 10.20
CA VAL A 201 -19.50 -8.82 9.81
C VAL A 201 -19.86 -8.93 8.33
N ILE A 202 -18.99 -9.49 7.48
CA ILE A 202 -19.27 -9.63 6.05
C ILE A 202 -20.06 -10.88 5.68
N THR A 203 -20.21 -11.85 6.58
CA THR A 203 -20.94 -13.10 6.34
C THR A 203 -22.35 -12.85 5.80
N GLU A 204 -23.06 -11.86 6.35
CA GLU A 204 -24.41 -11.48 5.92
C GLU A 204 -24.45 -10.88 4.50
N TRP A 205 -23.45 -10.08 4.14
CA TRP A 205 -23.33 -9.52 2.80
C TRP A 205 -22.97 -10.58 1.76
N THR A 206 -22.08 -11.49 2.14
CA THR A 206 -21.67 -12.65 1.33
C THR A 206 -22.86 -13.54 1.01
N ARG A 207 -23.68 -13.88 2.02
CA ARG A 207 -24.87 -14.71 1.84
C ARG A 207 -25.92 -14.08 0.92
N ARG A 208 -26.01 -12.74 0.90
CA ARG A 208 -26.87 -11.98 0.00
C ARG A 208 -26.27 -11.81 -1.40
N ASN A 209 -25.03 -12.24 -1.64
CA ASN A 209 -24.27 -11.99 -2.87
C ASN A 209 -24.25 -10.49 -3.23
N THR A 210 -23.99 -9.64 -2.24
CA THR A 210 -24.08 -8.17 -2.37
C THR A 210 -22.78 -7.44 -2.09
N ILE A 211 -21.73 -8.16 -1.67
CA ILE A 211 -20.41 -7.59 -1.43
C ILE A 211 -19.40 -7.99 -2.51
N ARG A 212 -18.48 -7.09 -2.80
CA ARG A 212 -17.30 -7.31 -3.63
C ARG A 212 -16.07 -6.75 -2.95
N PHE A 213 -14.95 -7.41 -3.17
CA PHE A 213 -13.65 -7.00 -2.67
C PHE A 213 -12.87 -6.27 -3.74
N LEU A 214 -12.25 -5.16 -3.33
CA LEU A 214 -11.41 -4.32 -4.17
C LEU A 214 -10.00 -4.16 -3.57
N PRO A 215 -9.17 -5.23 -3.50
CA PRO A 215 -7.80 -5.11 -3.02
C PRO A 215 -6.96 -4.11 -3.80
N ILE A 216 -6.05 -3.44 -3.09
CA ILE A 216 -5.15 -2.44 -3.70
C ILE A 216 -3.90 -3.05 -4.37
N SER A 217 -3.82 -4.39 -4.46
CA SER A 217 -2.72 -5.11 -5.11
C SER A 217 -3.09 -6.57 -5.43
N GLU A 218 -2.38 -7.17 -6.39
CA GLU A 218 -2.65 -8.53 -6.90
C GLU A 218 -2.38 -9.63 -5.86
N HIS A 219 -1.28 -9.56 -5.11
CA HIS A 219 -0.97 -10.60 -4.12
C HIS A 219 -1.87 -10.50 -2.88
N VAL A 220 -2.36 -9.31 -2.50
CA VAL A 220 -3.43 -9.18 -1.49
C VAL A 220 -4.72 -9.82 -1.99
N ALA A 221 -5.08 -9.63 -3.27
CA ALA A 221 -6.23 -10.33 -3.85
C ALA A 221 -6.08 -11.85 -3.83
N ASN A 222 -4.89 -12.36 -4.14
CA ASN A 222 -4.60 -13.79 -4.02
C ASN A 222 -4.70 -14.28 -2.57
N GLY A 223 -4.22 -13.49 -1.60
CA GLY A 223 -4.35 -13.80 -0.18
C GLY A 223 -5.80 -13.84 0.29
N PHE A 224 -6.63 -12.88 -0.11
CA PHE A 224 -8.08 -12.92 0.17
C PHE A 224 -8.78 -14.10 -0.50
N ARG A 225 -8.40 -14.47 -1.73
CA ARG A 225 -8.95 -15.66 -2.39
C ARG A 225 -8.67 -16.92 -1.55
N GLN A 226 -7.43 -17.11 -1.11
CA GLN A 226 -7.06 -18.25 -0.26
C GLN A 226 -7.81 -18.24 1.07
N LEU A 227 -7.95 -17.06 1.69
CA LEU A 227 -8.72 -16.91 2.92
C LEU A 227 -10.18 -17.31 2.71
N PHE A 228 -10.81 -16.85 1.64
CA PHE A 228 -12.21 -17.18 1.34
C PHE A 228 -12.41 -18.66 1.01
N ASP A 229 -11.46 -19.30 0.34
CA ASP A 229 -11.48 -20.75 0.14
C ASP A 229 -11.43 -21.48 1.50
N ILE A 230 -10.61 -21.02 2.45
CA ILE A 230 -10.56 -21.58 3.82
C ILE A 230 -11.89 -21.37 4.55
N LEU A 231 -12.50 -20.19 4.44
CA LEU A 231 -13.80 -19.91 5.08
C LEU A 231 -14.93 -20.73 4.46
N ALA A 232 -14.89 -20.97 3.15
CA ALA A 232 -15.84 -21.83 2.44
C ALA A 232 -15.77 -23.30 2.91
N ASP A 233 -14.63 -23.73 3.47
CA ASP A 233 -14.43 -25.07 4.05
C ASP A 233 -14.53 -25.07 5.60
N SER A 234 -15.06 -24.00 6.21
CA SER A 234 -15.16 -23.88 7.68
C SER A 234 -16.03 -24.97 8.32
N ASP A 235 -15.66 -25.41 9.54
CA ASP A 235 -16.51 -26.28 10.36
C ASP A 235 -17.76 -25.56 10.90
N ASP A 236 -17.73 -24.22 10.93
CA ASP A 236 -18.87 -23.39 11.30
C ASP A 236 -19.90 -23.34 10.15
N GLU A 237 -21.11 -23.84 10.40
CA GLU A 237 -22.19 -23.91 9.41
C GLU A 237 -22.62 -22.52 8.91
N GLU A 238 -22.59 -21.49 9.76
CA GLU A 238 -23.00 -20.15 9.36
C GLU A 238 -22.01 -19.53 8.36
N ILE A 239 -20.71 -19.80 8.55
CA ILE A 239 -19.63 -19.34 7.66
C ILE A 239 -19.61 -20.17 6.39
N ARG A 240 -19.60 -21.50 6.51
CA ARG A 240 -19.51 -22.44 5.38
C ARG A 240 -20.68 -22.28 4.40
N SER A 241 -21.87 -21.95 4.90
CA SER A 241 -23.06 -21.75 4.06
C SER A 241 -23.18 -20.34 3.48
N ALA A 242 -22.27 -19.41 3.80
CA ALA A 242 -22.36 -18.03 3.35
C ALA A 242 -21.97 -17.84 1.87
N GLY A 243 -21.24 -18.78 1.26
CA GLY A 243 -20.83 -18.71 -0.15
C GLY A 243 -19.54 -17.89 -0.39
N TYR A 244 -18.58 -17.97 0.53
CA TYR A 244 -17.30 -17.25 0.44
C TYR A 244 -16.52 -17.56 -0.85
N GLU A 245 -16.61 -18.79 -1.36
CA GLU A 245 -16.00 -19.24 -2.61
C GLU A 245 -16.48 -18.47 -3.85
N HIS A 246 -17.64 -17.83 -3.76
CA HIS A 246 -18.26 -17.07 -4.84
C HIS A 246 -18.02 -15.56 -4.75
N LEU A 247 -17.31 -15.09 -3.71
CA LEU A 247 -17.04 -13.66 -3.56
C LEU A 247 -16.21 -13.11 -4.73
N PRO A 248 -16.70 -12.06 -5.41
CA PRO A 248 -15.92 -11.37 -6.42
C PRO A 248 -14.78 -10.57 -5.78
N ILE A 249 -13.60 -10.68 -6.39
CA ILE A 249 -12.40 -9.94 -6.00
C ILE A 249 -11.83 -9.30 -7.27
N ASP A 250 -11.73 -7.98 -7.28
CA ASP A 250 -11.07 -7.22 -8.34
C ASP A 250 -9.93 -6.38 -7.77
N VAL A 251 -8.91 -6.12 -8.57
CA VAL A 251 -7.75 -5.37 -8.12
C VAL A 251 -7.81 -3.95 -8.67
N HIS A 252 -7.81 -2.95 -7.78
CA HIS A 252 -7.68 -1.54 -8.17
C HIS A 252 -6.45 -0.95 -7.50
N ILE A 253 -5.42 -0.64 -8.28
CA ILE A 253 -4.13 -0.19 -7.77
C ILE A 253 -4.11 1.35 -7.74
N PRO A 254 -4.09 2.00 -6.56
CA PRO A 254 -4.24 3.45 -6.45
C PRO A 254 -2.93 4.17 -6.80
N ILE A 255 -2.78 4.58 -8.05
CA ILE A 255 -1.66 5.41 -8.52
C ILE A 255 -2.18 6.75 -9.00
N LEU A 256 -1.63 7.84 -8.46
CA LEU A 256 -1.93 9.21 -8.83
C LEU A 256 -1.08 9.67 -10.03
N ASP A 257 -1.59 10.61 -10.82
CA ASP A 257 -0.81 11.24 -11.90
C ASP A 257 -0.02 12.45 -11.39
N LEU A 258 1.02 12.19 -10.60
CA LEU A 258 1.88 13.25 -10.06
C LEU A 258 2.81 13.89 -11.11
N GLY A 259 2.70 13.54 -12.38
CA GLY A 259 3.60 13.95 -13.45
C GLY A 259 5.00 13.31 -13.35
N ASP A 260 5.90 13.75 -14.22
CA ASP A 260 7.26 13.19 -14.29
C ASP A 260 8.15 13.65 -13.13
N GLN A 261 9.10 12.79 -12.75
CA GLN A 261 10.24 13.18 -11.92
C GLN A 261 11.18 14.13 -12.70
N PRO A 262 11.85 15.09 -12.02
CA PRO A 262 12.82 15.98 -12.65
C PRO A 262 14.02 15.22 -13.25
N ASP A 263 14.62 15.77 -14.31
CA ASP A 263 15.79 15.14 -14.93
C ASP A 263 16.98 15.25 -13.99
N ARG A 264 17.63 14.12 -13.69
CA ARG A 264 18.81 14.11 -12.83
C ARG A 264 20.06 13.96 -13.69
N PRO A 265 20.89 15.02 -13.81
CA PRO A 265 22.11 14.96 -14.62
C PRO A 265 23.21 14.10 -13.97
N PHE A 266 23.11 13.80 -12.66
CA PHE A 266 24.09 13.03 -11.90
C PHE A 266 23.62 11.59 -11.67
N ARG A 267 24.51 10.62 -11.92
CA ARG A 267 24.21 9.18 -11.97
C ARG A 267 24.53 8.41 -10.68
N THR A 268 24.90 9.10 -9.61
CA THR A 268 25.17 8.45 -8.32
C THR A 268 23.89 8.42 -7.49
N LEU A 269 23.45 7.23 -7.10
CA LEU A 269 22.32 7.04 -6.18
C LEU A 269 22.69 7.60 -4.81
N SER A 270 22.07 8.70 -4.41
CA SER A 270 22.42 9.46 -3.19
C SER A 270 21.25 9.69 -2.25
N ASN A 271 20.03 9.89 -2.73
CA ASN A 271 18.88 10.15 -1.86
C ASN A 271 17.98 8.92 -1.83
N VAL A 272 17.90 8.26 -0.69
CA VAL A 272 17.03 7.09 -0.52
C VAL A 272 16.02 7.36 0.56
N VAL A 273 14.80 6.86 0.40
CA VAL A 273 13.72 7.12 1.34
C VAL A 273 13.02 5.87 1.84
N ILE A 274 12.77 5.80 3.14
CA ILE A 274 11.82 4.84 3.73
C ILE A 274 10.56 5.62 4.09
N GLN A 275 9.43 5.18 3.53
CA GLN A 275 8.13 5.78 3.79
C GLN A 275 7.25 4.85 4.66
N GLY A 276 6.57 5.44 5.63
CA GLY A 276 5.64 4.76 6.53
C GLY A 276 5.84 5.15 7.99
N SER A 277 5.02 4.61 8.89
CA SER A 277 5.17 4.87 10.32
C SER A 277 6.53 4.40 10.82
N PHE A 278 7.06 5.10 11.82
CA PHE A 278 8.35 4.79 12.46
C PHE A 278 8.22 3.66 13.48
N THR A 279 7.59 2.56 13.06
CA THR A 279 7.29 1.40 13.90
C THR A 279 8.14 0.22 13.48
N LYS A 280 9.01 -0.26 14.38
CA LYS A 280 9.95 -1.36 14.12
C LYS A 280 9.28 -2.70 13.78
N SER A 281 8.02 -2.89 14.19
CA SER A 281 7.24 -4.08 13.79
C SER A 281 6.73 -4.03 12.35
N ARG A 282 6.72 -2.86 11.72
CA ARG A 282 6.29 -2.67 10.32
C ARG A 282 7.47 -2.44 9.39
N ARG A 283 8.57 -1.90 9.91
CA ARG A 283 9.77 -1.57 9.16
C ARG A 283 11.04 -2.02 9.88
N ASP A 284 11.96 -2.62 9.15
CA ASP A 284 13.19 -3.22 9.65
C ASP A 284 14.31 -2.19 9.91
N TYR A 285 13.97 -1.11 10.63
CA TYR A 285 14.91 0.00 10.87
C TYR A 285 16.20 -0.47 11.55
N ASP A 286 16.10 -1.46 12.45
CA ASP A 286 17.25 -1.98 13.19
C ASP A 286 18.28 -2.60 12.23
N ASN A 287 17.87 -3.55 11.40
CA ASN A 287 18.77 -4.14 10.42
C ASN A 287 19.23 -3.14 9.35
N ILE A 288 18.37 -2.20 8.93
CA ILE A 288 18.76 -1.16 7.97
C ILE A 288 19.90 -0.29 8.55
N PHE A 289 19.79 0.12 9.81
CA PHE A 289 20.83 0.92 10.46
C PHE A 289 22.10 0.12 10.73
N ASP A 290 21.97 -1.12 11.19
CA ASP A 290 23.11 -2.01 11.44
C ASP A 290 23.87 -2.32 10.14
N ASP A 291 23.16 -2.67 9.07
CA ASP A 291 23.73 -2.95 7.75
C ASP A 291 24.43 -1.68 7.19
N LEU A 292 23.83 -0.50 7.37
CA LEU A 292 24.42 0.78 6.94
C LEU A 292 25.68 1.13 7.75
N LEU A 293 25.66 0.95 9.07
CA LEU A 293 26.81 1.18 9.93
C LEU A 293 27.96 0.22 9.60
N ALA A 294 27.66 -1.05 9.39
CA ALA A 294 28.65 -2.04 8.96
C ALA A 294 29.28 -1.65 7.62
N SER A 295 28.46 -1.22 6.66
CA SER A 295 28.95 -0.80 5.34
C SER A 295 29.80 0.48 5.39
N LEU A 296 29.45 1.45 6.24
CA LEU A 296 30.24 2.67 6.45
C LEU A 296 31.56 2.41 7.18
N ALA A 297 31.58 1.44 8.10
CA ALA A 297 32.80 1.06 8.82
C ALA A 297 33.81 0.34 7.89
N ASP A 298 33.32 -0.37 6.88
CA ASP A 298 34.12 -1.05 5.85
C ASP A 298 34.77 -0.04 4.88
N ASP A 299 33.97 0.81 4.23
CA ASP A 299 34.48 1.87 3.34
C ASP A 299 33.54 3.09 3.32
N PRO A 300 33.80 4.13 4.13
CA PRO A 300 32.94 5.31 4.21
C PRO A 300 33.01 6.17 2.94
N ALA A 301 34.10 6.07 2.15
CA ALA A 301 34.27 6.88 0.94
C ALA A 301 33.28 6.48 -0.16
N VAL A 302 32.88 5.21 -0.22
CA VAL A 302 31.81 4.71 -1.11
C VAL A 302 30.49 5.44 -0.88
N TRP A 303 30.21 5.79 0.36
CA TRP A 303 29.01 6.51 0.77
C TRP A 303 29.18 8.04 0.71
N GLY A 304 30.39 8.52 0.42
CA GLY A 304 30.72 9.95 0.35
C GLY A 304 31.00 10.58 1.72
N TYR A 305 31.50 9.80 2.68
CA TYR A 305 31.79 10.24 4.05
C TYR A 305 33.26 10.03 4.42
N LEU A 306 33.74 10.82 5.38
CA LEU A 306 35.04 10.64 6.02
C LEU A 306 34.99 9.50 7.06
N PRO A 307 36.12 8.83 7.36
CA PRO A 307 36.18 7.84 8.42
C PRO A 307 35.71 8.36 9.77
N LEU A 308 35.00 7.51 10.52
CA LEU A 308 34.48 7.86 11.84
C LEU A 308 35.63 8.16 12.82
N LEU A 309 35.53 9.28 13.52
CA LEU A 309 36.52 9.64 14.54
C LEU A 309 36.40 8.72 15.76
N SER A 310 37.52 8.32 16.36
CA SER A 310 37.56 7.46 17.55
C SER A 310 37.22 8.21 18.85
N ILE A 311 36.13 8.99 18.87
CA ILE A 311 35.64 9.69 20.04
C ILE A 311 34.20 9.25 20.35
N PRO A 312 33.80 9.22 21.64
CA PRO A 312 32.40 9.03 21.99
C PRO A 312 31.53 10.08 21.28
N SER A 313 30.40 9.64 20.73
CA SER A 313 29.45 10.51 20.02
C SER A 313 29.94 11.10 18.69
N ALA A 314 30.97 10.49 18.08
CA ALA A 314 31.34 10.80 16.70
C ALA A 314 30.22 10.45 15.72
N SER A 315 30.15 11.20 14.62
CA SER A 315 29.29 10.94 13.47
C SER A 315 30.11 10.93 12.20
N TYR A 316 29.63 10.20 11.20
CA TYR A 316 30.19 10.31 9.86
C TYR A 316 29.97 11.72 9.31
N GLU A 317 31.03 12.37 8.84
CA GLU A 317 30.96 13.71 8.25
C GLU A 317 31.07 13.61 6.72
N PRO A 318 30.23 14.33 5.95
CA PRO A 318 30.32 14.32 4.50
C PRO A 318 31.71 14.71 4.00
N ASP A 319 32.23 13.98 3.01
CA ASP A 319 33.48 14.36 2.35
C ASP A 319 33.22 15.37 1.23
N HIS A 320 33.33 16.66 1.57
CA HIS A 320 33.14 17.76 0.63
C HIS A 320 34.23 17.87 -0.46
N SER A 321 35.28 17.04 -0.41
CA SER A 321 36.29 16.98 -1.48
C SER A 321 35.85 16.12 -2.67
N LEU A 322 34.86 15.25 -2.48
CA LEU A 322 34.33 14.39 -3.52
C LEU A 322 33.40 15.15 -4.45
N ARG A 323 33.40 14.78 -5.74
CA ARG A 323 32.51 15.36 -6.75
C ARG A 323 31.08 14.81 -6.67
N SER A 324 30.92 13.58 -6.19
CA SER A 324 29.63 12.92 -6.02
C SER A 324 28.97 13.35 -4.71
N PRO A 325 27.65 13.58 -4.68
CA PRO A 325 26.96 13.90 -3.44
C PRO A 325 27.03 12.73 -2.44
N PRO A 326 27.12 13.00 -1.13
CA PRO A 326 27.05 11.97 -0.10
C PRO A 326 25.70 11.25 -0.14
N PHE A 327 25.68 10.00 0.33
CA PHE A 327 24.46 9.24 0.50
C PHE A 327 23.64 9.77 1.68
N ARG A 328 22.32 9.83 1.53
CA ARG A 328 21.37 10.29 2.55
C ARG A 328 20.19 9.32 2.60
N LEU A 329 19.81 8.95 3.82
CA LEU A 329 18.62 8.15 4.08
C LEU A 329 17.54 9.04 4.70
N PHE A 330 16.44 9.21 4.02
CA PHE A 330 15.28 9.98 4.47
C PHE A 330 14.26 9.02 5.08
N LEU A 331 13.69 9.40 6.22
CA LEU A 331 12.57 8.72 6.84
C LEU A 331 11.36 9.64 6.76
N LEU A 332 10.32 9.24 6.03
CA LEU A 332 9.10 10.01 5.84
C LEU A 332 7.91 9.28 6.49
N GLY A 333 7.28 9.89 7.49
CA GLY A 333 6.09 9.29 8.09
C GLY A 333 5.74 9.87 9.43
N SER A 334 5.20 9.04 10.32
CA SER A 334 4.69 9.45 11.63
C SER A 334 5.33 8.64 12.76
N GLY A 335 5.36 9.24 13.95
CA GLY A 335 5.90 8.62 15.16
C GLY A 335 7.31 9.08 15.51
N TRP A 336 8.08 8.21 16.18
CA TRP A 336 9.42 8.52 16.64
C TRP A 336 10.34 7.33 16.49
N LEU A 337 11.58 7.59 16.08
CA LEU A 337 12.66 6.61 15.99
C LEU A 337 13.95 7.21 16.54
N GLU A 338 14.67 6.44 17.35
CA GLU A 338 16.01 6.80 17.76
C GLU A 338 17.00 6.49 16.64
N ILE A 339 17.70 7.51 16.16
CA ILE A 339 18.75 7.38 15.13
C ILE A 339 20.10 7.21 15.86
N PRO A 340 20.90 6.18 15.52
CA PRO A 340 22.26 6.03 16.05
C PRO A 340 23.08 7.31 15.87
N VAL A 341 23.85 7.70 16.88
CA VAL A 341 24.59 8.98 16.88
C VAL A 341 25.57 9.08 15.71
N GLU A 342 26.12 7.93 15.30
CA GLU A 342 27.02 7.77 14.17
C GLU A 342 26.35 8.18 12.84
N LEU A 343 25.04 7.95 12.72
CA LEU A 343 24.24 8.17 11.52
C LEU A 343 23.55 9.54 11.46
N LYS A 344 23.73 10.42 12.45
CA LYS A 344 22.97 11.69 12.56
C LYS A 344 23.11 12.63 11.35
N ASN A 345 24.20 12.53 10.59
CA ASN A 345 24.46 13.34 9.39
C ASN A 345 24.12 12.60 8.08
N ILE A 346 23.62 11.37 8.18
CA ILE A 346 23.24 10.50 7.05
C ILE A 346 21.72 10.34 7.02
N VAL A 347 21.12 10.10 8.19
CA VAL A 347 19.68 9.84 8.32
C VAL A 347 18.96 11.14 8.67
N THR A 348 17.98 11.52 7.86
CA THR A 348 17.10 12.69 8.09
C THR A 348 15.67 12.20 8.29
N MET A 349 15.04 12.55 9.42
CA MET A 349 13.66 12.18 9.73
C MET A 349 12.72 13.36 9.52
N HIS A 350 11.68 13.16 8.73
CA HIS A 350 10.59 14.10 8.51
C HIS A 350 9.29 13.51 9.02
N VAL A 351 8.69 14.17 10.02
CA VAL A 351 7.52 13.68 10.75
C VAL A 351 6.29 14.48 10.34
N ASP A 352 5.21 13.78 10.02
CA ASP A 352 3.88 14.35 9.77
C ASP A 352 3.90 15.49 8.74
N LEU A 353 4.66 15.29 7.65
CA LEU A 353 4.67 16.24 6.54
C LEU A 353 3.25 16.40 5.99
N ASN A 354 2.87 17.64 5.76
CA ASN A 354 1.68 17.91 4.97
C ASN A 354 1.93 17.48 3.52
N TYR A 355 0.86 17.09 2.86
CA TYR A 355 0.77 17.11 1.42
C TYR A 355 1.03 18.54 0.97
N THR A 356 0.31 19.56 1.43
CA THR A 356 0.58 20.97 1.06
C THR A 356 1.79 21.62 1.74
N GLY A 357 2.64 22.31 0.98
CA GLY A 357 3.66 23.23 1.49
C GLY A 357 3.12 24.60 1.94
N GLU A 358 1.88 24.67 2.42
CA GLU A 358 1.37 25.93 2.98
C GLU A 358 2.11 26.26 4.27
N GLU A 359 3.01 27.23 4.17
CA GLU A 359 3.56 27.96 5.31
C GLU A 359 2.40 28.50 6.16
N ARG A 360 2.13 27.83 7.29
CA ARG A 360 1.42 28.46 8.40
C ARG A 360 2.33 29.54 9.03
N PHE A 361 2.62 30.64 8.32
CA PHE A 361 2.81 32.01 8.81
C PHE A 361 3.52 32.91 7.76
N GLY A 362 2.75 33.82 7.13
CA GLY A 362 3.19 35.19 6.87
C GLY A 362 3.99 35.49 5.58
N ILE A 363 3.29 36.16 4.65
CA ILE A 363 3.78 36.97 3.51
C ILE A 363 3.77 36.23 2.15
N MET A 364 2.60 36.33 1.53
CA MET A 364 2.28 35.95 0.16
C MET A 364 3.06 36.80 -0.84
N ILE A 365 4.06 36.23 -1.52
CA ILE A 365 4.57 36.76 -2.80
C ILE A 365 4.05 35.87 -3.91
N SER A 366 3.07 36.39 -4.65
CA SER A 366 2.54 35.79 -5.87
C SER A 366 3.60 35.74 -6.97
N VAL A 367 4.09 34.54 -7.28
CA VAL A 367 4.54 34.19 -8.63
C VAL A 367 4.08 32.76 -8.89
N GLY A 368 3.27 32.56 -9.93
CA GLY A 368 2.63 31.29 -10.29
C GLY A 368 3.62 30.18 -10.61
N LEU A 369 4.11 29.52 -9.56
CA LEU A 369 4.81 28.25 -9.59
C LEU A 369 3.89 27.23 -8.91
N THR A 370 3.58 26.15 -9.62
CA THR A 370 2.80 25.01 -9.11
C THR A 370 3.41 24.56 -7.78
N VAL A 371 2.68 24.75 -6.68
CA VAL A 371 3.17 24.41 -5.33
C VAL A 371 3.06 22.91 -5.20
N MET A 372 4.09 22.18 -5.63
CA MET A 372 4.24 20.80 -5.15
C MET A 372 4.65 20.89 -3.69
N GLU A 373 3.65 20.86 -2.83
CA GLU A 373 3.48 19.90 -1.75
C GLU A 373 4.73 19.31 -1.06
N ASP A 374 4.98 19.64 0.21
CA ASP A 374 6.18 19.25 0.98
C ASP A 374 6.49 17.75 0.91
N PHE A 375 5.47 16.91 1.06
CA PHE A 375 5.65 15.45 0.97
C PHE A 375 6.00 15.00 -0.45
N TYR A 376 5.20 15.35 -1.47
CA TYR A 376 5.45 14.88 -2.84
C TYR A 376 6.65 15.55 -3.50
N ALA A 377 6.98 16.80 -3.14
CA ALA A 377 8.19 17.47 -3.60
C ALA A 377 9.43 16.78 -3.03
N LEU A 378 9.46 16.50 -1.72
CA LEU A 378 10.58 15.79 -1.11
C LEU A 378 10.72 14.38 -1.70
N VAL A 379 9.61 13.66 -1.88
CA VAL A 379 9.55 12.39 -2.59
C VAL A 379 10.16 12.49 -3.99
N LYS A 380 9.82 13.52 -4.77
CA LYS A 380 10.38 13.75 -6.12
C LYS A 380 11.88 14.05 -6.13
N GLU A 381 12.49 14.35 -4.97
CA GLU A 381 13.94 14.50 -4.78
C GLU A 381 14.65 13.18 -4.40
N MET A 382 13.91 12.10 -4.16
CA MET A 382 14.45 10.78 -3.81
C MET A 382 14.79 9.97 -5.07
N ASP A 383 15.93 9.28 -5.07
CA ASP A 383 16.36 8.39 -6.15
C ASP A 383 15.61 7.06 -6.11
N VAL A 384 15.40 6.52 -4.90
CA VAL A 384 14.78 5.21 -4.65
C VAL A 384 13.98 5.27 -3.35
N CYS A 385 12.79 4.68 -3.34
CA CYS A 385 12.09 4.33 -2.10
C CYS A 385 12.43 2.88 -1.67
N LEU A 386 12.91 2.74 -0.44
CA LEU A 386 13.16 1.45 0.22
C LEU A 386 11.91 1.02 1.00
N PRO A 387 11.36 -0.17 0.73
CA PRO A 387 10.24 -0.71 1.48
C PRO A 387 10.57 -0.99 2.93
N ALA A 388 11.78 -1.51 3.20
CA ALA A 388 12.27 -1.83 4.54
C ALA A 388 11.27 -2.60 5.39
N PHE A 389 10.51 -3.56 4.84
CA PHE A 389 9.52 -4.31 5.62
C PHE A 389 10.17 -5.23 6.65
N ALA A 390 9.65 -5.21 7.89
CA ALA A 390 10.15 -6.05 8.99
C ALA A 390 9.86 -7.54 8.80
N ASP A 391 8.85 -7.88 8.01
CA ASP A 391 8.44 -9.26 7.76
C ASP A 391 7.96 -9.47 6.31
N ASN A 392 7.85 -10.75 5.95
CA ASN A 392 7.40 -11.17 4.63
C ASN A 392 5.87 -11.06 4.42
N GLY A 393 5.12 -10.73 5.46
CA GLY A 393 3.68 -10.52 5.42
C GLY A 393 3.29 -9.42 4.44
N TYR A 394 4.08 -8.35 4.33
CA TYR A 394 3.85 -7.32 3.30
C TYR A 394 3.97 -7.87 1.87
N TYR A 395 4.84 -8.85 1.62
CA TYR A 395 4.97 -9.46 0.30
C TYR A 395 3.90 -10.52 -0.02
N GLN A 396 3.12 -10.94 0.99
CA GLN A 396 2.19 -12.07 0.85
C GLN A 396 0.74 -11.70 1.11
N ARG A 397 0.48 -10.79 2.06
CA ARG A 397 -0.84 -10.58 2.68
C ARG A 397 -1.21 -9.13 2.93
N GLN A 398 -0.27 -8.19 2.84
CA GLN A 398 -0.54 -6.79 3.17
C GLN A 398 0.06 -5.81 2.16
N ALA A 399 -0.76 -4.90 1.64
CA ALA A 399 -0.36 -3.75 0.86
C ALA A 399 -0.10 -2.52 1.71
N SER A 400 0.98 -1.82 1.38
CA SER A 400 1.39 -0.58 2.03
C SER A 400 1.30 0.56 1.03
N SER A 401 0.99 1.78 1.48
CA SER A 401 1.09 2.99 0.64
C SER A 401 2.49 3.24 0.09
N THR A 402 3.51 2.59 0.68
CA THR A 402 4.86 2.50 0.11
C THR A 402 4.86 1.92 -1.30
N PHE A 403 3.84 1.14 -1.68
CA PHE A 403 3.63 0.68 -3.05
C PHE A 403 3.30 1.82 -4.03
N ALA A 404 2.34 2.68 -3.67
CA ALA A 404 1.99 3.81 -4.52
C ALA A 404 3.21 4.74 -4.66
N MET A 405 3.83 5.04 -3.52
CA MET A 405 5.10 5.75 -3.45
C MET A 405 6.21 5.10 -4.30
N ALA A 406 6.19 3.77 -4.36
CA ALA A 406 7.20 3.02 -5.07
C ALA A 406 7.19 3.26 -6.58
N VAL A 407 5.99 3.40 -7.15
CA VAL A 407 5.80 3.76 -8.55
C VAL A 407 6.19 5.21 -8.82
N GLU A 408 6.07 6.09 -7.81
CA GLU A 408 6.47 7.50 -7.90
C GLU A 408 7.98 7.72 -7.76
N CYS A 409 8.69 6.83 -7.03
CA CYS A 409 10.11 6.96 -6.66
C CYS A 409 11.05 5.89 -7.20
N ASN A 410 10.70 5.18 -8.29
CA ASN A 410 11.52 4.09 -8.85
C ASN A 410 11.99 3.08 -7.78
N ALA A 411 11.04 2.57 -7.00
CA ALA A 411 11.36 1.85 -5.78
C ALA A 411 11.58 0.35 -5.99
N TYR A 412 11.48 -0.42 -4.91
CA TYR A 412 12.00 -1.78 -4.82
C TYR A 412 10.89 -2.83 -4.62
N THR A 413 11.10 -4.01 -5.20
CA THR A 413 10.52 -5.35 -4.89
C THR A 413 9.02 -5.63 -5.02
N TYR A 414 8.11 -4.65 -4.93
CA TYR A 414 6.68 -4.97 -4.80
C TYR A 414 5.92 -5.10 -6.13
N VAL A 415 6.30 -4.29 -7.11
CA VAL A 415 5.84 -4.44 -8.49
C VAL A 415 6.79 -5.43 -9.16
N ASN A 416 6.33 -6.58 -9.62
CA ASN A 416 7.21 -7.45 -10.43
C ASN A 416 7.27 -6.95 -11.90
N ASP A 417 7.59 -5.67 -12.08
CA ASP A 417 7.68 -5.01 -13.38
C ASP A 417 8.91 -4.11 -13.43
N ASP A 418 9.94 -4.59 -14.11
CA ASP A 418 11.25 -3.95 -14.19
C ASP A 418 11.25 -2.64 -14.99
N ARG A 419 10.11 -2.27 -15.60
CA ARG A 419 9.88 -0.96 -16.22
C ARG A 419 9.74 0.16 -15.19
N ALA A 420 9.23 -0.15 -14.00
CA ALA A 420 8.88 0.85 -12.98
C ALA A 420 9.66 0.71 -11.67
N VAL A 421 10.19 -0.49 -11.36
CA VAL A 421 10.86 -0.73 -10.07
C VAL A 421 12.18 -1.48 -10.21
N ILE A 422 12.94 -1.52 -9.13
CA ILE A 422 14.15 -2.30 -8.93
C ILE A 422 13.77 -3.65 -8.31
N THR A 423 14.06 -4.73 -9.03
CA THR A 423 13.86 -6.09 -8.53
C THR A 423 15.19 -6.67 -8.06
N ARG A 424 15.30 -6.98 -6.77
CA ARG A 424 16.46 -7.67 -6.19
C ARG A 424 16.20 -9.15 -5.95
N PRO A 425 17.27 -9.96 -5.83
CA PRO A 425 17.17 -11.23 -5.13
C PRO A 425 16.94 -11.01 -3.63
N ALA A 426 16.00 -11.75 -3.03
CA ALA A 426 15.74 -11.69 -1.59
C ALA A 426 16.97 -11.98 -0.71
N ALA A 427 17.95 -12.73 -1.24
CA ALA A 427 19.21 -13.03 -0.57
C ALA A 427 20.13 -11.80 -0.39
N MET A 428 19.92 -10.73 -1.16
CA MET A 428 20.67 -9.47 -1.03
C MET A 428 19.90 -8.52 -0.11
N ARG A 429 20.56 -8.04 0.95
CA ARG A 429 19.98 -7.07 1.90
C ARG A 429 19.79 -5.72 1.19
N GLU A 430 18.93 -4.87 1.74
CA GLU A 430 18.53 -3.64 1.05
C GLU A 430 19.69 -2.64 0.94
N ILE A 431 20.48 -2.50 2.00
CA ILE A 431 21.68 -1.65 2.01
C ILE A 431 22.75 -2.19 1.04
N ASP A 432 22.94 -3.50 0.94
CA ASP A 432 23.88 -4.10 -0.02
C ASP A 432 23.49 -3.78 -1.47
N ALA A 433 22.20 -3.84 -1.79
CA ALA A 433 21.71 -3.49 -3.12
C ALA A 433 21.88 -2.00 -3.42
N VAL A 434 21.61 -1.14 -2.43
CA VAL A 434 21.86 0.31 -2.54
C VAL A 434 23.35 0.58 -2.75
N LYS A 435 24.24 -0.04 -1.98
CA LYS A 435 25.70 0.04 -2.15
C LYS A 435 26.09 -0.36 -3.57
N ALA A 436 25.60 -1.52 -4.03
CA ALA A 436 25.92 -2.06 -5.35
C ALA A 436 25.47 -1.14 -6.49
N LEU A 437 24.24 -0.63 -6.42
CA LEU A 437 23.67 0.30 -7.40
C LEU A 437 24.38 1.65 -7.39
N ARG A 438 24.78 2.15 -6.22
CA ARG A 438 25.56 3.38 -6.07
C ARG A 438 26.96 3.26 -6.67
N GLN A 439 27.63 2.13 -6.43
CA GLN A 439 28.98 1.85 -6.94
C GLN A 439 28.99 1.42 -8.42
N GLY A 440 27.86 0.91 -8.93
CA GLY A 440 27.81 0.25 -10.24
C GLY A 440 28.46 -1.14 -10.26
N SER A 441 28.64 -1.77 -9.09
CA SER A 441 29.28 -3.08 -8.93
C SER A 441 28.63 -3.85 -7.79
N ALA A 442 28.30 -5.13 -8.02
CA ALA A 442 27.80 -6.04 -6.99
C ALA A 442 28.84 -7.09 -6.57
N LEU A 443 30.13 -6.85 -6.85
CA LEU A 443 31.21 -7.80 -6.56
C LEU A 443 31.32 -8.11 -5.07
N ASP A 444 31.28 -7.08 -4.22
CA ASP A 444 31.33 -7.23 -2.75
C ASP A 444 30.32 -8.25 -2.25
N PHE A 445 29.08 -8.22 -2.77
CA PHE A 445 28.06 -9.21 -2.45
C PHE A 445 28.39 -10.58 -3.06
N LEU A 446 28.66 -10.64 -4.37
CA LEU A 446 28.86 -11.90 -5.09
C LEU A 446 30.09 -12.71 -4.62
N GLU A 447 31.05 -12.07 -3.96
CA GLU A 447 32.27 -12.70 -3.41
C GLU A 447 32.11 -13.17 -1.96
N GLN A 448 31.12 -12.67 -1.21
CA GLN A 448 30.88 -13.06 0.19
C GLN A 448 30.45 -14.52 0.35
N SER A 449 29.85 -15.13 -0.68
CA SER A 449 29.31 -16.48 -0.62
C SER A 449 29.23 -17.13 -2.00
N ASP A 450 29.22 -18.47 -2.03
CA ASP A 450 29.01 -19.22 -3.27
C ASP A 450 27.51 -19.28 -3.63
N TYR A 451 26.96 -18.13 -4.03
CA TYR A 451 25.56 -18.05 -4.46
C TYR A 451 25.31 -18.89 -5.71
N ASN A 452 24.17 -19.58 -5.72
CA ASN A 452 23.73 -20.36 -6.88
C ASN A 452 23.44 -19.47 -8.11
N ALA A 453 23.38 -20.09 -9.28
CA ALA A 453 23.17 -19.38 -10.55
C ALA A 453 21.91 -18.47 -10.57
N PRO A 454 20.72 -18.90 -10.07
CA PRO A 454 19.54 -18.03 -10.03
C PRO A 454 19.72 -16.73 -9.26
N ILE A 455 20.42 -16.75 -8.11
CA ILE A 455 20.70 -15.54 -7.33
C ILE A 455 21.66 -14.63 -8.12
N ARG A 456 22.73 -15.20 -8.68
CA ARG A 456 23.70 -14.45 -9.51
C ARG A 456 23.03 -13.79 -10.72
N ASP A 457 22.16 -14.51 -11.42
CA ASP A 457 21.40 -13.99 -12.57
C ASP A 457 20.46 -12.85 -12.17
N SER A 458 19.83 -12.96 -11.00
CA SER A 458 18.98 -11.90 -10.44
C SER A 458 19.79 -10.65 -10.10
N VAL A 459 20.97 -10.79 -9.49
CA VAL A 459 21.90 -9.66 -9.25
C VAL A 459 22.33 -9.04 -10.58
N HIS A 460 22.74 -9.83 -11.57
CA HIS A 460 23.15 -9.31 -12.87
C HIS A 460 22.01 -8.60 -13.61
N ARG A 461 20.77 -9.06 -13.47
CA ARG A 461 19.58 -8.37 -14.00
C ARG A 461 19.36 -7.03 -13.31
N MET A 462 19.40 -7.00 -11.99
CA MET A 462 19.28 -5.79 -11.18
C MET A 462 20.33 -4.75 -11.59
N MET A 463 21.60 -5.17 -11.67
CA MET A 463 22.71 -4.28 -12.05
C MET A 463 22.62 -3.79 -13.49
N ARG A 464 22.14 -4.63 -14.42
CA ARG A 464 21.97 -4.24 -15.83
C ARG A 464 20.84 -3.24 -16.03
N ARG A 465 19.72 -3.41 -15.33
CA ARG A 465 18.60 -2.46 -15.34
C ARG A 465 18.94 -1.18 -14.57
N GLY A 466 19.81 -1.26 -13.56
CA GLY A 466 20.19 -0.14 -12.71
C GLY A 466 19.01 0.36 -11.86
N TRP A 467 19.13 1.56 -11.33
CA TRP A 467 18.10 2.22 -10.50
C TRP A 467 17.32 3.32 -11.25
N VAL A 468 17.95 3.99 -12.21
CA VAL A 468 17.27 4.98 -13.07
C VAL A 468 16.34 4.25 -14.04
N ARG A 469 15.06 4.61 -14.05
CA ARG A 469 14.07 4.06 -14.98
C ARG A 469 13.87 4.97 -16.19
N ASN A 470 13.57 4.37 -17.33
CA ASN A 470 13.22 5.15 -18.52
C ASN A 470 11.82 5.78 -18.30
N ARG A 471 11.71 7.10 -18.47
CA ARG A 471 10.46 7.83 -18.27
C ARG A 471 9.31 7.34 -19.15
N GLU A 472 9.60 6.98 -20.39
CA GLU A 472 8.58 6.44 -21.31
C GLU A 472 8.11 5.06 -20.85
N GLU A 473 9.01 4.21 -20.35
CA GLU A 473 8.66 2.91 -19.78
C GLU A 473 7.79 3.06 -18.52
N VAL A 474 8.15 3.98 -17.61
CA VAL A 474 7.37 4.28 -16.39
C VAL A 474 6.00 4.85 -16.74
N ARG A 475 5.92 5.80 -17.69
CA ARG A 475 4.64 6.36 -18.13
C ARG A 475 3.76 5.30 -18.78
N ALA A 476 4.33 4.46 -19.66
CA ALA A 476 3.60 3.36 -20.28
C ALA A 476 3.10 2.35 -19.24
N PHE A 477 3.89 2.09 -18.19
CA PHE A 477 3.47 1.27 -17.06
C PHE A 477 2.28 1.89 -16.30
N LYS A 478 2.37 3.16 -15.89
CA LYS A 478 1.27 3.90 -15.23
C LYS A 478 -0.01 3.93 -16.08
N GLN A 479 0.12 4.23 -17.36
CA GLN A 479 -0.99 4.21 -18.31
C GLN A 479 -1.67 2.83 -18.36
N SER A 480 -0.87 1.75 -18.43
CA SER A 480 -1.41 0.38 -18.44
C SER A 480 -2.09 -0.01 -17.12
N LEU A 481 -1.69 0.59 -15.99
CA LEU A 481 -2.36 0.43 -14.70
C LEU A 481 -3.70 1.15 -14.70
N TRP A 482 -3.75 2.43 -15.11
CA TRP A 482 -4.98 3.19 -15.17
C TRP A 482 -6.01 2.54 -16.10
N GLU A 483 -5.60 2.05 -17.27
CA GLU A 483 -6.47 1.29 -18.16
C GLU A 483 -7.00 -0.01 -17.53
N ARG A 484 -6.20 -0.68 -16.69
CA ARG A 484 -6.67 -1.85 -15.91
C ARG A 484 -7.69 -1.45 -14.86
N ASN A 485 -7.44 -0.37 -14.12
CA ASN A 485 -8.35 0.17 -13.11
C ASN A 485 -9.68 0.59 -13.73
N GLU A 486 -9.66 1.25 -14.90
CA GLU A 486 -10.88 1.59 -15.64
C GLU A 486 -11.69 0.34 -16.02
N ARG A 487 -11.03 -0.72 -16.51
CA ARG A 487 -11.71 -1.99 -16.81
C ARG A 487 -12.29 -2.65 -15.58
N VAL A 488 -11.68 -2.46 -14.41
CA VAL A 488 -12.25 -2.92 -13.13
C VAL A 488 -13.54 -2.16 -12.86
N VAL A 489 -13.50 -0.82 -12.91
CA VAL A 489 -14.70 0.01 -12.73
C VAL A 489 -15.79 -0.36 -13.73
N GLU A 490 -15.47 -0.57 -15.01
CA GLU A 490 -16.45 -1.03 -16.00
C GLU A 490 -17.12 -2.37 -15.62
N ARG A 491 -16.41 -3.30 -14.96
CA ARG A 491 -17.02 -4.52 -14.42
C ARG A 491 -17.91 -4.21 -13.22
N LEU A 492 -17.49 -3.31 -12.33
CA LEU A 492 -18.29 -2.87 -11.18
C LEU A 492 -19.65 -2.32 -11.63
N LEU A 493 -19.67 -1.53 -12.72
CA LEU A 493 -20.89 -0.95 -13.28
C LEU A 493 -21.79 -1.95 -14.04
N ARG A 494 -21.23 -3.08 -14.50
CA ARG A 494 -21.98 -4.12 -15.22
C ARG A 494 -22.62 -5.14 -14.29
N ASP A 495 -22.00 -5.41 -13.16
CA ASP A 495 -22.42 -6.45 -12.21
C ASP A 495 -23.50 -5.95 -11.22
N LEU A 496 -24.24 -4.91 -11.62
CA LEU A 496 -25.45 -4.37 -10.98
C LEU A 496 -26.68 -5.06 -11.55
#